data_AF-A0A5N5TG32-F1
#
_entry.id   AF-A0A5N5TG32-F1
#
_cell.length_a   1.000
_cell.length_b   1.000
_cell.length_c   1.000
_cell.angle_alpha   90.00
_cell.angle_beta   90.00
_cell.angle_gamma   90.00
#
_symmetry.space_group_name_H-M   'P 1'
#
loop_
_entity.id
_entity.type
_entity.pdbx_description
1 polymer ?
#
loop_
_entity_poly.entity_id
_entity_poly.type
_entity_poly.pdbx_seq_one_letter_code
_entity_poly.pdbx_strand_id
1 'polypeptide(L)'
;VITDTSGRRNWVLTSQVPIFGLNTTGFVTTLPLPDVTHGTFLHVHQGNVYNHHYTPLTFGSYTVFSVIAWDTERNYVYYIANTESDPGERHLWRVTDISSDEPRIQECLTCCLNYSSLSCRHFVPSLAPDNIDK
;
A
#
# COMPACT_ATOMS: atom_id res chain seq x y z
N VAL A 1 7.89 -16.73 16.53
CA VAL A 1 8.09 -15.56 17.42
C VAL A 1 9.48 -15.00 17.14
N ILE A 2 9.58 -13.76 16.68
CA ILE A 2 10.86 -13.08 16.50
C ILE A 2 11.06 -12.16 17.71
N THR A 3 12.26 -12.19 18.27
CA THR A 3 12.65 -11.29 19.35
C THR A 3 13.26 -10.05 18.72
N ASP A 4 12.67 -8.89 18.95
CA ASP A 4 13.29 -7.62 18.55
C ASP A 4 14.51 -7.33 19.45
N THR A 5 15.37 -6.42 19.00
CA THR A 5 16.53 -5.84 19.71
C THR A 5 16.19 -5.34 21.13
N SER A 6 14.93 -4.97 21.38
CA SER A 6 14.40 -4.60 22.70
C SER A 6 14.09 -5.78 23.63
N GLY A 7 14.30 -7.03 23.19
CA GLY A 7 13.97 -8.25 23.94
C GLY A 7 12.48 -8.61 23.94
N ARG A 8 11.63 -7.81 23.26
CA ARG A 8 10.20 -8.08 23.14
C ARG A 8 9.93 -9.19 22.13
N ARG A 9 9.10 -10.15 22.53
CA ARG A 9 8.63 -11.24 21.69
C ARG A 9 7.41 -10.78 20.91
N ASN A 10 7.57 -10.65 19.59
CA ASN A 10 6.47 -10.31 18.71
C ASN A 10 6.35 -11.33 17.57
N TRP A 11 5.22 -11.26 16.87
CA TRP A 11 5.01 -12.00 15.64
C TRP A 11 5.30 -11.06 14.48
N VAL A 12 5.98 -11.58 13.46
CA VAL A 12 6.02 -10.88 12.18
C VAL A 12 4.63 -10.98 11.59
N LEU A 13 4.01 -9.84 11.33
CA LEU A 13 2.86 -9.78 10.45
C LEU A 13 3.38 -10.17 9.07
N THR A 14 2.92 -11.29 8.54
CA THR A 14 3.29 -11.73 7.19
C THR A 14 2.85 -10.66 6.19
N SER A 15 3.82 -9.89 5.71
CA SER A 15 3.67 -8.97 4.60
C SER A 15 3.38 -9.79 3.32
N GLN A 16 2.56 -9.22 2.44
CA GLN A 16 2.28 -9.78 1.14
C GLN A 16 3.59 -9.89 0.32
N VAL A 17 3.60 -10.79 -0.67
CA VAL A 17 4.73 -10.89 -1.61
C VAL A 17 4.97 -9.50 -2.25
N PRO A 18 6.21 -8.98 -2.22
CA PRO A 18 6.53 -7.70 -2.86
C PRO A 18 6.23 -7.73 -4.35
N ILE A 19 5.79 -6.61 -4.90
CA ILE A 19 5.62 -6.42 -6.34
C ILE A 19 6.86 -5.74 -6.88
N PHE A 20 7.53 -6.38 -7.83
CA PHE A 20 8.72 -5.84 -8.49
C PHE A 20 8.31 -5.01 -9.70
N GLY A 21 9.00 -3.89 -9.91
CA GLY A 21 8.84 -3.10 -11.14
C GLY A 21 9.54 -3.75 -12.33
N LEU A 22 9.34 -3.21 -13.53
CA LEU A 22 9.89 -3.75 -14.79
C LEU A 22 11.41 -3.98 -14.77
N ASN A 23 12.15 -3.08 -14.10
CA ASN A 23 13.61 -3.17 -13.99
C ASN A 23 14.08 -4.25 -13.00
N THR A 24 13.19 -4.92 -12.27
CA THR A 24 13.45 -5.96 -11.24
C THR A 24 14.33 -5.52 -10.05
N THR A 25 14.80 -4.28 -10.04
CA THR A 25 15.64 -3.71 -8.98
C THR A 25 14.83 -2.98 -7.92
N GLY A 26 13.75 -2.31 -8.32
CA GLY A 26 12.79 -1.70 -7.42
C GLY A 26 11.66 -2.66 -7.07
N PHE A 27 11.12 -2.54 -5.87
CA PHE A 27 9.91 -3.24 -5.45
C PHE A 27 9.06 -2.38 -4.54
N VAL A 28 7.78 -2.70 -4.47
CA VAL A 28 6.84 -2.14 -3.50
C VAL A 28 6.32 -3.24 -2.58
N THR A 29 6.16 -2.92 -1.30
CA THR A 29 5.71 -3.85 -0.27
C THR A 29 4.98 -3.09 0.86
N THR A 30 4.38 -3.81 1.79
CA THR A 30 3.82 -3.24 3.01
C THR A 30 4.77 -3.42 4.19
N LEU A 31 5.04 -2.32 4.90
CA LEU A 31 5.82 -2.32 6.14
C LEU A 31 5.10 -1.50 7.22
N PRO A 32 5.30 -1.82 8.51
CA PRO A 32 4.78 -1.02 9.61
C PRO A 32 5.39 0.39 9.61
N LEU A 33 4.54 1.42 9.67
CA LEU A 33 4.94 2.81 9.86
C LEU A 33 4.26 3.35 11.14
N PRO A 34 5.04 3.85 12.11
CA PRO A 34 4.48 4.46 13.31
C PRO A 34 3.71 5.74 13.00
N ASP A 35 2.50 5.82 13.52
CA ASP A 35 1.72 7.04 13.68
C ASP A 35 1.97 7.55 15.11
N VAL A 36 2.42 8.81 15.22
CA VAL A 36 2.82 9.44 16.49
C VAL A 36 1.71 9.36 17.54
N THR A 37 0.44 9.38 17.14
CA THR A 37 -0.71 9.46 18.05
C THR A 37 -1.54 8.19 18.11
N HIS A 38 -1.62 7.43 17.01
CA HIS A 38 -2.61 6.35 16.88
C HIS A 38 -2.01 4.94 16.82
N GLY A 39 -0.68 4.80 16.89
CA GLY A 39 -0.01 3.51 16.99
C GLY A 39 0.85 3.19 15.77
N THR A 40 0.68 2.02 15.17
CA THR A 40 1.51 1.60 14.03
C THR A 40 0.63 0.85 13.04
N PHE A 41 0.65 1.28 11.79
CA PHE A 41 -0.18 0.72 10.72
C PHE A 41 0.69 0.23 9.57
N LEU A 42 0.17 -0.71 8.77
CA LEU A 42 0.87 -1.14 7.57
C LEU A 42 0.67 -0.11 6.46
N HIS A 43 1.76 0.28 5.83
CA HIS A 43 1.77 1.27 4.76
C HIS A 43 2.63 0.80 3.58
N VAL A 44 2.32 1.33 2.39
CA VAL A 44 3.10 1.05 1.18
C VAL A 44 4.47 1.70 1.31
N HIS A 45 5.50 0.91 1.04
CA HIS A 45 6.88 1.36 0.93
C HIS A 45 7.46 0.92 -0.40
N GLN A 46 8.31 1.76 -0.98
CA GLN A 46 9.14 1.41 -2.12
C GLN A 46 10.58 1.18 -1.64
N GLY A 47 11.13 0.03 -1.98
CA GLY A 47 12.51 -0.32 -1.74
C GLY A 47 13.26 -0.60 -3.04
N ASN A 48 14.57 -0.74 -2.94
CA ASN A 48 15.38 -1.26 -4.02
C ASN A 48 16.30 -2.36 -3.47
N VAL A 49 16.48 -3.44 -4.25
CA VAL A 49 17.18 -4.65 -3.81
C VAL A 49 18.63 -4.41 -3.39
N TYR A 50 19.24 -3.31 -3.84
CA TYR A 50 20.63 -2.96 -3.53
C TYR A 50 20.76 -2.00 -2.36
N ASN A 51 19.71 -1.25 -2.03
CA ASN A 51 19.74 -0.32 -0.91
C ASN A 51 18.79 -0.84 0.18
N HIS A 52 19.30 -1.06 1.39
CA HIS A 52 18.46 -1.49 2.52
C HIS A 52 17.54 -0.35 3.03
N HIS A 53 17.14 0.56 2.14
CA HIS A 53 16.36 1.74 2.42
C HIS A 53 14.97 1.57 1.80
N TYR A 54 13.95 1.83 2.63
CA TYR A 54 12.55 1.70 2.24
C TYR A 54 11.89 3.07 2.42
N THR A 55 11.42 3.64 1.32
CA THR A 55 10.76 4.95 1.33
C THR A 55 9.26 4.75 1.50
N PRO A 56 8.63 5.27 2.57
CA PRO A 56 7.18 5.23 2.71
C PRO A 56 6.51 6.06 1.61
N LEU A 57 5.51 5.46 0.94
CA LEU A 57 4.69 6.14 -0.06
C LEU A 57 3.36 6.62 0.52
N THR A 58 2.84 5.93 1.54
CA THR A 58 1.57 6.24 2.22
C THR A 58 1.79 6.47 3.71
N PHE A 59 0.89 7.22 4.36
CA PHE A 59 0.93 7.48 5.81
C PHE A 59 -0.49 7.77 6.33
N GLY A 60 -0.69 7.74 7.64
CA GLY A 60 -1.96 8.12 8.28
C GLY A 60 -2.50 7.05 9.23
N SER A 61 -3.71 7.26 9.74
CA SER A 61 -4.31 6.38 10.75
C SER A 61 -5.19 5.30 10.13
N TYR A 62 -4.67 4.62 9.10
CA TYR A 62 -5.36 3.53 8.40
C TYR A 62 -4.37 2.43 8.00
N THR A 63 -4.88 1.23 7.72
CA THR A 63 -4.06 0.07 7.36
C THR A 63 -4.18 -0.25 5.87
N VAL A 64 -3.03 -0.37 5.21
CA VAL A 64 -2.93 -1.01 3.90
C VAL A 64 -2.98 -2.52 4.08
N PHE A 65 -4.01 -3.14 3.52
CA PHE A 65 -4.19 -4.59 3.57
C PHE A 65 -3.35 -5.31 2.52
N SER A 66 -3.25 -4.75 1.32
CA SER A 66 -2.54 -5.38 0.22
C SER A 66 -2.12 -4.38 -0.86
N VAL A 67 -0.93 -4.56 -1.44
CA VAL A 67 -0.56 -3.89 -2.70
C VAL A 67 -1.07 -4.78 -3.85
N ILE A 68 -1.73 -4.17 -4.83
CA ILE A 68 -2.35 -4.88 -5.95
C ILE A 68 -1.47 -4.82 -7.20
N ALA A 69 -0.88 -3.65 -7.48
CA ALA A 69 -0.07 -3.44 -8.67
C ALA A 69 0.84 -2.23 -8.55
N TRP A 70 1.86 -2.18 -9.40
CA TRP A 70 2.72 -1.04 -9.61
C TRP A 70 2.90 -0.79 -11.11
N ASP A 71 2.27 0.28 -11.60
CA ASP A 71 2.42 0.79 -12.96
C ASP A 71 3.62 1.73 -12.98
N THR A 72 4.78 1.21 -13.38
CA THR A 72 6.04 1.97 -13.41
C THR A 72 6.11 2.96 -14.58
N GLU A 73 5.29 2.80 -15.61
CA GLU A 73 5.25 3.75 -16.73
C GLU A 73 4.54 5.05 -16.32
N ARG A 74 3.44 4.91 -15.58
CA ARG A 74 2.64 6.04 -15.07
C ARG A 74 3.01 6.46 -13.65
N ASN A 75 3.98 5.80 -13.04
CA ASN A 75 4.46 6.04 -11.67
C ASN A 75 3.35 5.92 -10.61
N TYR A 76 2.45 4.93 -10.73
CA TYR A 76 1.36 4.71 -9.78
C TYR A 76 1.43 3.34 -9.09
N VAL A 77 1.22 3.34 -7.78
CA VAL A 77 1.05 2.14 -6.97
C VAL A 77 -0.41 2.03 -6.53
N TYR A 78 -1.02 0.88 -6.81
CA TYR A 78 -2.41 0.58 -6.47
C TYR A 78 -2.47 -0.36 -5.28
N TYR A 79 -3.31 -0.05 -4.30
CA TYR A 79 -3.40 -0.80 -3.05
C TYR A 79 -4.81 -0.81 -2.48
N ILE A 80 -5.07 -1.75 -1.57
CA ILE A 80 -6.33 -1.86 -0.82
C ILE A 80 -6.08 -1.45 0.62
N ALA A 81 -6.91 -0.53 1.11
CA ALA A 81 -6.85 0.00 2.46
C ALA A 81 -8.24 0.36 2.99
N ASN A 82 -8.36 0.46 4.31
CA ASN A 82 -9.54 1.04 4.97
C ASN A 82 -9.47 2.57 4.99
N THR A 83 -10.56 3.20 5.44
CA THR A 83 -10.57 4.62 5.81
C THR A 83 -10.22 4.79 7.28
N GLU A 84 -9.72 5.95 7.69
CA GLU A 84 -9.44 6.23 9.11
C GLU A 84 -10.69 6.12 9.98
N SER A 85 -11.86 6.45 9.42
CA SER A 85 -13.14 6.43 10.13
C SER A 85 -13.77 5.04 10.25
N ASP A 86 -13.49 4.13 9.31
CA ASP A 86 -14.11 2.80 9.29
C ASP A 86 -13.07 1.71 8.95
N PRO A 87 -12.52 1.03 9.96
CA PRO A 87 -11.53 -0.03 9.76
C PRO A 87 -12.09 -1.31 9.12
N GLY A 88 -13.43 -1.44 9.02
CA GLY A 88 -14.08 -2.59 8.38
C GLY A 88 -14.13 -2.50 6.86
N GLU A 89 -13.94 -1.30 6.31
CA GLU A 89 -14.04 -1.05 4.88
C GLU A 89 -12.77 -1.44 4.13
N ARG A 90 -12.93 -1.71 2.84
CA ARG A 90 -11.81 -1.98 1.93
C ARG A 90 -12.06 -1.29 0.62
N HIS A 91 -11.23 -0.30 0.33
CA HIS A 91 -11.31 0.51 -0.86
C HIS A 91 -10.04 0.37 -1.69
N LEU A 92 -10.18 0.51 -3.00
CA LEU A 92 -9.04 0.67 -3.90
C LEU A 92 -8.53 2.11 -3.82
N TRP A 93 -7.23 2.24 -3.63
CA TRP A 93 -6.50 3.50 -3.57
C TRP A 93 -5.36 3.49 -4.59
N ARG A 94 -4.86 4.68 -4.91
CA ARG A 94 -3.56 4.86 -5.56
C ARG A 94 -2.70 5.92 -4.89
N VAL A 95 -1.41 5.83 -5.12
CA VAL A 95 -0.40 6.84 -4.75
C VAL A 95 0.69 6.87 -5.81
N THR A 96 1.40 7.99 -5.94
CA THR A 96 2.56 8.07 -6.82
C THR A 96 3.79 7.40 -6.19
N ASP A 97 4.65 6.82 -7.04
CA ASP A 97 5.90 6.19 -6.61
C ASP A 97 7.03 7.23 -6.38
N ILE A 98 8.25 6.79 -6.08
CA ILE A 98 9.38 7.73 -5.85
C ILE A 98 9.91 8.39 -7.13
N SER A 99 9.58 7.86 -8.30
CA SER A 99 10.05 8.33 -9.61
C SER A 99 9.12 9.37 -10.22
N SER A 100 7.92 9.53 -9.68
CA SER A 100 6.99 10.59 -10.07
C SER A 100 7.46 11.98 -9.64
N ASP A 101 7.26 12.97 -10.51
CA ASP A 101 7.40 14.39 -10.18
C ASP A 101 6.18 14.92 -9.40
N GLU A 102 5.06 14.19 -9.41
CA GLU A 102 3.83 14.55 -8.72
C GLU A 102 3.88 14.21 -7.22
N PRO A 103 3.26 15.02 -6.35
CA PRO A 103 3.24 14.78 -4.92
C PRO A 103 2.55 13.44 -4.58
N ARG A 104 3.01 12.80 -3.49
CA ARG A 104 2.49 11.51 -2.99
C ARG A 104 1.13 11.66 -2.29
N ILE A 105 0.14 12.05 -3.07
CA ILE A 105 -1.24 12.18 -2.63
C ILE A 105 -1.90 10.79 -2.66
N GLN A 106 -2.50 10.40 -1.55
CA GLN A 106 -3.24 9.15 -1.43
C GLN A 106 -4.68 9.36 -1.89
N GLU A 107 -5.04 8.80 -3.04
CA GLU A 107 -6.33 8.99 -3.67
C GLU A 107 -7.18 7.72 -3.56
N CYS A 108 -8.39 7.83 -3.01
CA CYS A 108 -9.33 6.73 -2.96
C CYS A 108 -10.18 6.67 -4.24
N LEU A 109 -10.01 5.61 -5.02
CA LEU A 109 -10.69 5.42 -6.30
C LEU A 109 -12.12 4.91 -6.14
N THR A 110 -12.39 4.22 -5.02
CA THR A 110 -13.70 3.57 -4.78
C THR A 110 -14.58 4.24 -3.72
N CYS A 111 -14.06 5.22 -2.97
CA CYS A 111 -14.79 5.84 -1.85
C CYS A 111 -16.04 6.60 -2.32
N CYS A 112 -16.01 7.16 -3.53
CA CYS A 112 -17.11 7.96 -4.09
C CYS A 112 -17.95 7.19 -5.11
N LEU A 113 -17.75 5.87 -5.26
CA LEU A 113 -18.52 5.07 -6.21
C LEU A 113 -19.93 4.85 -5.68
N ASN A 114 -20.86 5.65 -6.17
CA ASN A 114 -22.26 5.55 -5.82
C ASN A 114 -22.94 4.52 -6.73
N TYR A 115 -22.99 3.25 -6.29
CA TYR A 115 -23.76 2.23 -6.99
C TYR A 115 -25.24 2.42 -6.67
N SER A 116 -26.06 2.48 -7.72
CA SER A 116 -27.44 3.04 -7.76
C SER A 116 -28.50 2.38 -6.83
N SER A 117 -28.10 1.53 -5.88
CA SER A 117 -28.98 0.97 -4.83
C SER A 117 -28.25 0.24 -3.68
N LEU A 118 -26.90 0.17 -3.68
CA LEU A 118 -26.13 -0.62 -2.71
C LEU A 118 -24.92 0.18 -2.20
N SER A 119 -24.77 0.27 -0.87
CA SER A 119 -23.59 0.85 -0.22
C SER A 119 -22.43 -0.17 -0.25
N CYS A 120 -21.70 -0.19 -1.36
CA CYS A 120 -20.52 -1.03 -1.52
C CYS A 120 -19.34 -0.42 -0.76
N ARG A 121 -18.87 -1.12 0.28
CA ARG A 121 -17.77 -0.67 1.15
C ARG A 121 -16.62 -1.66 1.25
N HIS A 122 -16.72 -2.77 0.53
CA HIS A 122 -15.72 -3.83 0.51
C HIS A 122 -15.45 -4.22 -0.93
N PHE A 123 -14.33 -3.78 -1.45
CA PHE A 123 -13.91 -3.97 -2.84
C PHE A 123 -12.75 -4.96 -2.92
N VAL A 124 -12.79 -5.83 -3.92
CA VAL A 124 -11.71 -6.76 -4.29
C VAL A 124 -11.43 -6.56 -5.77
N PRO A 125 -10.45 -5.72 -6.15
CA PRO A 125 -10.16 -5.44 -7.55
C PRO A 125 -9.42 -6.61 -8.22
N SER A 126 -9.69 -6.80 -9.50
CA SER A 126 -8.87 -7.62 -10.40
C SER A 126 -8.29 -6.71 -11.49
N LEU A 127 -6.98 -6.51 -11.47
CA LEU A 127 -6.30 -5.76 -12.52
C LEU A 127 -5.86 -6.72 -13.62
N ALA A 128 -6.16 -6.36 -14.86
CA ALA A 128 -5.71 -7.14 -16.00
C ALA A 128 -4.20 -6.88 -16.25
N PRO A 129 -3.38 -7.92 -16.50
CA PRO A 129 -1.92 -7.78 -16.58
C PRO A 129 -1.46 -6.77 -17.64
N ASP A 130 -2.20 -6.67 -18.75
CA ASP A 130 -1.96 -5.75 -19.85
C ASP A 130 -2.10 -4.26 -19.49
N ASN A 131 -2.64 -3.95 -18.31
CA ASN A 131 -2.81 -2.58 -17.84
C ASN A 131 -1.72 -2.10 -16.87
N ILE A 132 -0.80 -2.99 -16.46
CA ILE A 132 0.24 -2.70 -15.45
C ILE A 132 1.64 -2.74 -16.08
N ASP A 133 1.89 -3.67 -17.01
CA ASP A 133 3.20 -3.91 -17.63
C ASP A 133 3.19 -3.61 -19.14
N LYS A 134 2.89 -2.37 -19.54
CA LYS A 134 3.09 -1.98 -20.95
C LYS A 134 4.54 -1.62 -21.24
#